data_AF-A0A183NNM3-F1
#
_entry.id   AF-A0A183NNM3-F1
#
_cell.length_a   1.000
_cell.length_b   1.000
_cell.length_c   1.000
_cell.angle_alpha   90.00
_cell.angle_beta   90.00
_cell.angle_gamma   90.00
#
_symmetry.space_group_name_H-M   'P 1'
#
loop_
_entity.id
_entity.type
_entity.pdbx_description
1 polymer ?
#
loop_
_entity_poly.entity_id
_entity_poly.type
_entity_poly.pdbx_seq_one_letter_code
_entity_poly.pdbx_strand_id
1 'polypeptide(L)' 'MRRYNLEVLGISEANWTQVGQERLASGELLLYSGHEGENATHTQGVELMLSKQA' A
#
# COMPACT_ATOMS: atom_id res chain seq x y z
N MET A 1 -4.40 -1.25 11.40
CA MET A 1 -4.08 -0.02 12.17
C MET A 1 -4.60 -0.06 13.59
N ARG A 2 -5.93 0.07 13.81
CA ARG A 2 -6.50 0.29 15.17
C ARG A 2 -6.26 -0.81 16.20
N ARG A 3 -6.34 -2.09 15.82
CA ARG A 3 -6.15 -3.22 16.76
C ARG A 3 -4.75 -3.25 17.38
N TYR A 4 -3.74 -2.82 16.63
CA TYR A 4 -2.34 -2.82 17.05
C TYR A 4 -1.81 -1.39 17.27
N ASN A 5 -2.70 -0.38 17.25
CA ASN A 5 -2.36 1.03 17.34
C ASN A 5 -1.20 1.46 16.42
N LEU A 6 -1.18 0.95 15.18
CA LEU A 6 -0.14 1.25 14.18
C LEU A 6 -0.44 2.56 13.46
N GLU A 7 0.60 3.39 13.29
CA GLU A 7 0.56 4.63 12.50
C GLU A 7 0.90 4.39 11.02
N VAL A 8 1.82 3.46 10.75
CA VAL A 8 2.23 3.03 9.41
C VAL A 8 2.26 1.50 9.36
N LEU A 9 1.77 0.92 8.26
CA LEU A 9 1.92 -0.50 7.95
C LEU A 9 2.48 -0.65 6.54
N GLY A 10 3.61 -1.34 6.41
CA GLY A 10 4.17 -1.73 5.12
C GLY A 10 3.79 -3.16 4.77
N ILE A 11 3.36 -3.36 3.53
CA ILE A 11 3.06 -4.65 2.91
C ILE A 11 3.96 -4.74 1.67
N SER A 12 4.78 -5.77 1.61
CA SER A 12 5.64 -6.05 0.45
C SER A 12 4.98 -7.07 -0.47
N GLU A 13 5.36 -7.06 -1.74
CA GLU A 13 4.87 -7.99 -2.78
C GLU A 13 3.36 -7.88 -3.04
N ALA A 14 2.82 -6.67 -2.96
CA ALA A 14 1.45 -6.41 -3.40
C ALA A 14 1.40 -6.48 -4.94
N ASN A 15 0.42 -7.23 -5.50
CA ASN A 15 0.26 -7.45 -6.95
C ASN A 15 -0.19 -6.19 -7.74
N TRP A 16 0.09 -4.99 -7.24
CA TRP A 16 -0.21 -3.75 -7.95
C TRP A 16 0.80 -3.55 -9.08
N THR A 17 0.30 -3.21 -10.26
CA THR A 17 1.12 -2.91 -11.44
C THR A 17 1.40 -1.41 -11.58
N GLN A 18 0.71 -0.56 -10.82
CA GLN A 18 0.77 0.90 -10.97
C GLN A 18 1.18 1.59 -9.68
N VAL A 19 1.52 2.87 -9.78
CA VAL A 19 1.73 3.75 -8.64
C VAL A 19 0.46 4.57 -8.41
N GLY A 20 0.00 4.62 -7.16
CA GLY A 20 -1.20 5.38 -6.84
C GLY A 20 -1.43 5.56 -5.35
N GLN A 21 -2.53 6.24 -5.06
CA GLN A 21 -3.01 6.47 -3.71
C GLN A 21 -4.53 6.28 -3.65
N GLU A 22 -5.03 5.73 -2.55
CA GLU A 22 -6.46 5.55 -2.32
C GLU A 22 -6.80 5.82 -0.85
N ARG A 23 -7.95 6.43 -0.58
CA ARG A 23 -8.44 6.59 0.79
C ARG A 23 -9.46 5.50 1.07
N LEU A 24 -9.17 4.63 2.03
CA LEU A 24 -10.07 3.56 2.43
C LEU A 24 -11.32 4.14 3.12
N ALA A 25 -12.43 3.41 3.15
CA ALA A 25 -13.64 3.83 3.85
C ALA A 25 -13.42 4.02 5.37
N SER A 26 -12.49 3.27 5.95
CA SER A 26 -12.04 3.43 7.33
C SER A 26 -11.21 4.72 7.55
N GLY A 27 -10.74 5.29 6.44
CA GLY A 27 -10.12 6.59 6.19
C GLY A 27 -8.61 6.68 6.39
N GLU A 28 -7.96 5.54 6.59
CA GLU A 28 -6.55 5.32 6.29
C GLU A 28 -6.22 5.68 4.83
N LEU A 29 -5.01 6.18 4.60
CA LEU A 29 -4.48 6.47 3.26
C LEU A 29 -3.62 5.28 2.82
N LEU A 30 -3.97 4.71 1.68
CA LEU A 30 -3.19 3.68 1.00
C LEU A 30 -2.30 4.34 -0.03
N LEU A 31 -1.01 4.03 0.01
CA LEU A 31 -0.05 4.35 -1.03
C LEU A 31 0.45 3.03 -1.59
N TYR A 32 0.38 2.84 -2.89
CA TYR A 32 0.92 1.65 -3.52
C TYR A 32 1.84 2.04 -4.65
N SER A 33 2.88 1.25 -4.81
CA SER A 33 3.79 1.30 -5.93
C SER A 33 3.82 -0.06 -6.57
N GLY A 34 3.87 -0.07 -7.89
CA GLY A 34 3.86 -1.27 -8.72
C GLY A 34 4.71 -1.00 -9.95
N HIS A 35 5.31 -2.05 -10.50
CA HIS A 35 6.09 -1.94 -11.73
C HIS A 35 5.24 -2.40 -12.91
N GLU A 36 5.04 -1.52 -13.89
CA GLU A 36 4.39 -1.89 -15.16
C GLU A 36 5.39 -2.64 -16.05
N GLY A 37 5.13 -3.92 -16.29
CA GLY A 37 5.85 -4.71 -17.29
C GLY A 37 5.28 -6.13 -17.38
N GLU A 38 5.02 -6.63 -18.60
CA GLU A 38 4.48 -7.99 -18.84
C GLU A 38 5.38 -9.13 -18.30
N ASN A 39 6.65 -8.83 -17.98
CA ASN A 39 7.63 -9.72 -17.35
C ASN A 39 8.13 -9.22 -15.98
N ALA A 40 7.48 -8.20 -15.41
CA ALA A 40 7.80 -7.73 -14.07
C ALA A 40 7.27 -8.77 -13.08
N THR A 41 8.15 -9.66 -12.62
CA THR A 41 7.86 -10.55 -11.50
C THR A 41 7.22 -9.72 -10.38
N HIS A 42 6.07 -10.14 -9.86
CA HIS A 42 5.22 -9.42 -8.89
C HIS A 42 5.86 -9.22 -7.49
N THR A 43 7.17 -9.06 -7.44
CA THR A 43 8.01 -8.99 -6.24
C THR A 43 8.40 -7.56 -5.85
N GLN A 44 8.00 -6.56 -6.63
CA GLN A 44 8.45 -5.16 -6.46
C GLN A 44 7.38 -4.20 -5.95
N GLY A 45 6.14 -4.67 -5.80
CA GLY A 45 5.06 -3.81 -5.31
C GLY A 45 5.20 -3.56 -3.80
N VAL A 46 5.22 -2.30 -3.39
CA VAL A 46 5.16 -1.91 -1.98
C VAL A 46 3.86 -1.15 -1.73
N GLU A 47 3.13 -1.60 -0.72
CA GLU A 47 1.93 -0.95 -0.22
C GLU A 47 2.21 -0.41 1.19
N LEU A 48 1.87 0.86 1.41
CA LEU A 48 1.93 1.54 2.68
C LEU A 48 0.53 1.98 3.05
N MET A 49 0.05 1.54 4.21
CA MET A 49 -1.18 2.04 4.80
C MET A 49 -0.85 2.98 5.95
N LEU A 50 -1.36 4.21 5.86
CA LEU A 50 -1.15 5.28 6.82
C LEU A 50 -2.42 5.53 7.61
N SER A 51 -2.29 5.71 8.93
CA SER A 51 -3.43 6.03 9.78
C SER A 51 -3.96 7.45 9.48
N LYS A 52 -5.21 7.74 9.87
CA LYS A 52 -5.78 9.10 9.78
C LYS A 52 -4.99 10.16 10.54
N GLN A 53 -4.22 9.72 11.54
CA GLN A 53 -3.51 10.59 12.48
C GLN A 53 -2.01 10.71 12.15
N ALA A 54 -1.53 9.91 11.19
CA ALA A 54 -0.15 9.95 10.71
C ALA A 54 0.12 11.21 9.88
#